data_AF-A0A351CXK2-F1
#
_entry.id   AF-A0A351CXK2-F1
#
_cell.length_a   1.000
_cell.length_b   1.000
_cell.length_c   1.000
_cell.angle_alpha   90.00
_cell.angle_beta   90.00
_cell.angle_gamma   90.00
#
_symmetry.space_group_name_H-M   'P 1'
#
loop_
_entity.id
_entity.type
_entity.pdbx_description
1 polymer ?
#
loop_
_entity_poly.entity_id
_entity_poly.type
_entity_poly.pdbx_seq_one_letter_code
_entity_poly.pdbx_strand_id
1 'polypeptide(L)'
;MQWVDGLLNKDPDIRMAQLTLGGCGPYIGGEAVLKQCENFRVQAGDWIGRTRSIRTALLSTNLHRDLSIATDGGGISLDVAEGIVLRQMDETIELLRERGIEPVFIRPPPVAYFNTGACLARAELFDDYSVDCHFSERADQATLASQQRVLTVLSREIRVVDWWPEVCSGDNCLAEIDGVFMFSDNRHLTKRGSVLLGQRIALLQ
;
A
#
# COMPACT_ATOMS: atom_id res chain seq x y z
N MET A 1 2.74 1.37 -5.36
CA MET A 1 1.33 0.92 -5.44
C MET A 1 0.62 1.71 -6.50
N GLN A 2 -0.26 1.07 -7.28
CA GLN A 2 -0.91 1.65 -8.46
C GLN A 2 -2.37 2.00 -8.14
N TRP A 3 -2.61 3.14 -7.47
CA TRP A 3 -3.97 3.65 -7.20
C TRP A 3 -4.40 4.76 -8.17
N VAL A 4 -3.48 5.26 -8.98
CA VAL A 4 -3.70 6.39 -9.89
C VAL A 4 -4.80 6.07 -10.91
N ASP A 5 -4.75 4.89 -11.55
CA ASP A 5 -5.75 4.51 -12.55
C ASP A 5 -7.16 4.40 -11.93
N GLY A 6 -7.27 3.86 -10.70
CA GLY A 6 -8.53 3.82 -9.96
C GLY A 6 -9.10 5.20 -9.61
N LEU A 7 -8.24 6.14 -9.20
CA LEU A 7 -8.64 7.52 -8.90
C LEU A 7 -9.10 8.26 -10.16
N LEU A 8 -8.31 8.21 -11.23
CA LEU A 8 -8.63 8.86 -12.51
C LEU A 8 -9.87 8.26 -13.18
N ASN A 9 -10.15 6.97 -12.97
CA ASN A 9 -11.39 6.38 -13.47
C ASN A 9 -12.62 6.90 -12.72
N LYS A 10 -12.50 7.09 -11.40
CA LYS A 10 -13.61 7.59 -10.57
C LYS A 10 -13.87 9.07 -10.77
N ASP A 11 -12.80 9.85 -10.90
CA ASP A 11 -12.85 11.30 -11.14
C ASP A 11 -11.75 11.67 -12.17
N PRO A 12 -12.09 11.73 -13.48
CA PRO A 12 -11.13 12.07 -14.52
C PRO A 12 -10.55 13.49 -14.41
N ASP A 13 -11.24 14.38 -13.70
CA ASP A 13 -10.84 15.78 -13.53
C ASP A 13 -10.05 16.01 -12.23
N ILE A 14 -9.79 14.94 -11.45
CA ILE A 14 -9.02 15.04 -10.22
C ILE A 14 -7.61 15.59 -10.52
N ARG A 15 -7.26 16.66 -9.80
CA ARG A 15 -5.90 17.21 -9.84
C ARG A 15 -5.06 16.52 -8.79
N MET A 16 -4.13 15.68 -9.23
CA MET A 16 -3.28 14.90 -8.35
C MET A 16 -1.80 15.01 -8.72
N ALA A 17 -0.95 14.71 -7.75
CA ALA A 17 0.46 14.47 -7.94
C ALA A 17 0.82 13.13 -7.27
N GLN A 18 1.73 12.38 -7.89
CA GLN A 18 2.22 11.12 -7.35
C GLN A 18 3.68 11.27 -6.94
N LEU A 19 3.96 11.02 -5.66
CA LEU A 19 5.31 10.96 -5.10
C LEU A 19 5.56 9.52 -4.68
N THR A 20 6.31 8.76 -5.48
CA THR A 20 6.61 7.35 -5.15
C THR A 20 8.03 6.98 -5.55
N LEU A 21 8.71 6.25 -4.68
CA LEU A 21 9.98 5.59 -4.98
C LEU A 21 9.92 4.12 -4.52
N GLY A 22 10.33 3.21 -5.39
CA GLY A 22 10.29 1.77 -5.11
C GLY A 22 11.08 1.40 -3.85
N GLY A 23 10.42 0.70 -2.92
CA GLY A 23 11.05 0.30 -1.66
C GLY A 23 11.21 1.41 -0.62
N CYS A 24 10.53 2.55 -0.78
CA CYS A 24 10.46 3.60 0.23
C CYS A 24 9.00 3.79 0.66
N GLY A 25 8.73 3.63 1.96
CA GLY A 25 7.44 4.00 2.53
C GLY A 25 7.25 5.52 2.58
N PRO A 26 6.03 6.00 2.83
CA PRO A 26 5.70 7.42 2.83
C PRO A 26 6.11 8.08 4.16
N TYR A 27 7.32 7.82 4.63
CA TYR A 27 7.87 8.33 5.89
C TYR A 27 8.57 9.66 5.65
N ILE A 28 7.79 10.74 5.53
CA ILE A 28 8.27 12.08 5.19
C ILE A 28 8.83 12.78 6.44
N GLY A 29 8.12 12.64 7.56
CA GLY A 29 8.62 13.02 8.87
C GLY A 29 9.71 12.04 9.33
N GLY A 30 10.77 12.58 9.97
CA GLY A 30 11.83 11.78 10.58
C GLY A 30 13.02 11.44 9.70
N GLU A 31 13.87 10.53 10.19
CA GLU A 31 15.03 10.01 9.47
C GLU A 31 14.64 8.80 8.62
N ALA A 32 15.21 8.67 7.42
CA ALA A 32 14.97 7.51 6.58
C ALA A 32 15.64 6.24 7.15
N VAL A 33 14.87 5.14 7.27
CA VAL A 33 15.42 3.81 7.63
C VAL A 33 16.44 3.32 6.61
N LEU A 34 16.15 3.58 5.33
CA LEU A 34 17.04 3.23 4.23
C LEU A 34 17.66 4.50 3.66
N LYS A 35 18.99 4.54 3.61
CA LYS A 35 19.75 5.67 3.06
C LYS A 35 19.31 6.08 1.65
N GLN A 36 18.92 5.12 0.81
CA GLN A 36 18.43 5.39 -0.55
C GLN A 36 17.11 6.16 -0.60
N CYS A 37 16.34 6.16 0.50
CA CYS A 37 15.07 6.88 0.59
C CYS A 37 15.24 8.32 1.08
N GLU A 38 16.40 8.69 1.63
CA GLU A 38 16.61 10.00 2.27
C GLU A 38 16.42 11.17 1.31
N ASN A 39 17.02 11.10 0.11
CA ASN A 39 16.85 12.16 -0.88
C ASN A 39 15.39 12.29 -1.34
N PHE A 40 14.71 11.17 -1.53
CA PHE A 40 13.30 11.17 -1.94
C PHE A 40 12.41 11.76 -0.85
N ARG A 41 12.67 11.40 0.42
CA ARG A 41 11.98 11.93 1.59
C ARG A 41 12.06 13.45 1.66
N VAL A 42 13.28 14.00 1.59
CA VAL A 42 13.52 15.45 1.63
C VAL A 42 12.81 16.14 0.47
N GLN A 43 12.97 15.63 -0.76
CA GLN A 43 12.33 16.22 -1.94
C GLN A 43 10.79 16.19 -1.88
N ALA A 44 10.22 15.09 -1.37
CA ALA A 44 8.78 14.98 -1.17
C ALA A 44 8.28 15.99 -0.13
N GLY A 45 8.97 16.09 1.01
CA GLY A 45 8.67 17.09 2.05
C GLY A 45 8.73 18.53 1.54
N ASP A 46 9.79 18.88 0.80
CA ASP A 46 9.97 20.21 0.20
C ASP A 46 8.90 20.53 -0.84
N TRP A 47 8.49 19.56 -1.64
CA TRP A 47 7.43 19.74 -2.63
C TRP A 47 6.08 19.94 -1.94
N ILE A 48 5.75 19.12 -0.94
CA ILE A 48 4.53 19.26 -0.14
C ILE A 48 4.52 20.63 0.56
N GLY A 49 5.63 21.05 1.16
CA GLY A 49 5.75 22.33 1.86
C GLY A 49 5.52 23.56 0.97
N ARG A 50 5.87 23.48 -0.31
CA ARG A 50 5.67 24.57 -1.28
C ARG A 50 4.29 24.55 -1.95
N THR A 51 3.57 23.43 -1.88
CA THR A 51 2.31 23.24 -2.62
C THR A 51 1.10 23.47 -1.72
N ARG A 52 0.48 24.65 -1.85
CA ARG A 52 -0.65 25.07 -0.99
C ARG A 52 -2.00 24.48 -1.39
N SER A 53 -2.11 23.84 -2.54
CA SER A 53 -3.38 23.35 -3.10
C SER A 53 -3.72 21.91 -2.71
N ILE A 54 -2.85 21.22 -1.95
CA ILE A 54 -3.07 19.85 -1.50
C ILE A 54 -4.12 19.87 -0.39
N ARG A 55 -5.15 19.04 -0.52
CA ARG A 55 -6.20 18.87 0.51
C ARG A 55 -6.14 17.50 1.19
N THR A 56 -5.70 16.48 0.46
CA THR A 56 -5.68 15.10 0.91
C THR A 56 -4.39 14.43 0.45
N ALA A 57 -3.78 13.63 1.31
CA ALA A 57 -2.63 12.80 0.99
C ALA A 57 -3.00 11.32 1.17
N LEU A 58 -2.97 10.57 0.07
CA LEU A 58 -3.16 9.12 0.10
C LEU A 58 -1.80 8.43 0.34
N LEU A 59 -1.66 7.82 1.51
CA LEU A 59 -0.44 7.16 1.97
C LEU A 59 -0.60 5.66 1.86
N SER A 60 0.44 4.95 1.43
CA SER A 60 0.43 3.49 1.41
C SER A 60 1.86 2.95 1.31
N THR A 61 2.15 1.83 1.96
CA THR A 61 3.48 1.19 1.96
C THR A 61 3.38 -0.34 1.96
N ASN A 62 4.51 -1.03 1.87
CA ASN A 62 4.58 -2.47 2.11
C ASN A 62 4.98 -2.70 3.58
N LEU A 63 3.99 -2.80 4.47
CA LEU A 63 4.23 -2.93 5.91
C LEU A 63 5.03 -4.19 6.26
N HIS A 64 4.78 -5.32 5.60
CA HIS A 64 5.61 -6.52 5.75
C HIS A 64 7.08 -6.17 5.54
N ARG A 65 7.43 -5.53 4.41
CA ARG A 65 8.82 -5.18 4.11
C ARG A 65 9.39 -4.19 5.13
N ASP A 66 8.63 -3.18 5.49
CA ASP A 66 9.13 -2.14 6.39
C ASP A 66 9.41 -2.71 7.79
N LEU A 67 8.56 -3.64 8.27
CA LEU A 67 8.79 -4.42 9.47
C LEU A 67 10.00 -5.35 9.32
N SER A 68 10.11 -6.11 8.21
CA SER A 68 11.25 -7.02 7.98
C SER A 68 12.59 -6.31 7.86
N ILE A 69 12.64 -5.11 7.26
CA ILE A 69 13.90 -4.35 7.14
C ILE A 69 14.38 -3.91 8.51
N ALA A 70 13.46 -3.49 9.37
CA ALA A 70 13.78 -3.15 10.74
C ALA A 70 14.30 -4.39 11.50
N THR A 71 13.65 -5.56 11.37
CA THR A 71 14.09 -6.77 12.09
C THR A 71 15.38 -7.39 11.53
N ASP A 72 15.47 -7.62 10.22
CA ASP A 72 16.55 -8.39 9.60
C ASP A 72 17.78 -7.53 9.29
N GLY A 73 17.56 -6.26 8.95
CA GLY A 73 18.62 -5.28 8.70
C GLY A 73 19.18 -4.64 9.98
N GLY A 74 18.39 -4.63 11.06
CA GLY A 74 18.74 -4.00 12.35
C GLY A 74 19.00 -4.97 13.50
N GLY A 75 18.63 -6.25 13.36
CA GLY A 75 18.74 -7.24 14.45
C GLY A 75 17.81 -6.95 15.64
N ILE A 76 16.75 -6.17 15.45
CA ILE A 76 15.81 -5.76 16.49
C ILE A 76 14.53 -6.60 16.47
N SER A 77 13.82 -6.64 17.60
CA SER A 77 12.55 -7.38 17.69
C SER A 77 11.46 -6.72 16.87
N LEU A 78 10.44 -7.51 16.52
CA LEU A 78 9.29 -7.06 15.75
C LEU A 78 8.51 -5.93 16.45
N ASP A 79 8.43 -5.95 17.78
CA ASP A 79 7.80 -4.87 18.57
C ASP A 79 8.56 -3.53 18.43
N VAL A 80 9.90 -3.58 18.37
CA VAL A 80 10.72 -2.38 18.15
C VAL A 80 10.53 -1.88 16.72
N ALA A 81 10.46 -2.79 15.74
CA ALA A 81 10.16 -2.45 14.35
C ALA A 81 8.79 -1.76 14.20
N GLU A 82 7.74 -2.28 14.86
CA GLU A 82 6.42 -1.64 14.91
C GLU A 82 6.50 -0.22 15.47
N GLY A 83 7.22 -0.02 16.57
CA GLY A 83 7.41 1.30 17.18
C GLY A 83 8.15 2.30 16.27
N ILE A 84 9.08 1.84 15.44
CA ILE A 84 9.77 2.68 14.45
C ILE A 84 8.80 3.09 13.34
N VAL A 85 8.09 2.11 12.75
CA VAL A 85 7.11 2.37 11.67
C VAL A 85 6.02 3.33 12.12
N LEU A 86 5.47 3.11 13.32
CA LEU A 86 4.41 3.96 13.87
C LEU A 86 4.89 5.39 14.11
N ARG A 87 6.09 5.57 14.70
CA ARG A 87 6.65 6.90 14.93
C ARG A 87 6.89 7.66 13.63
N GLN A 88 7.46 7.01 12.62
CA GLN A 88 7.69 7.65 11.32
C GLN A 88 6.39 8.01 10.60
N MET A 89 5.34 7.18 10.77
CA MET A 89 4.03 7.49 10.23
C MET A 89 3.39 8.66 10.98
N ASP A 90 3.51 8.70 12.31
CA ASP A 90 3.01 9.77 13.17
C ASP A 90 3.64 11.13 12.79
N GLU A 91 4.97 11.19 12.70
CA GLU A 91 5.69 12.39 12.27
C GLU A 91 5.27 12.85 10.85
N THR A 92 4.92 11.91 9.97
CA THR A 92 4.40 12.24 8.64
C THR A 92 2.97 12.78 8.71
N ILE A 93 2.11 12.16 9.53
CA ILE A 93 0.73 12.57 9.75
C ILE A 93 0.67 13.97 10.34
N GLU A 94 1.49 14.27 11.35
CA GLU A 94 1.61 15.59 11.96
C GLU A 94 2.06 16.63 10.93
N LEU A 95 3.11 16.35 10.16
CA LEU A 95 3.60 17.25 9.11
C LEU A 95 2.50 17.62 8.10
N LEU A 96 1.65 16.66 7.72
CA LEU A 96 0.52 16.88 6.82
C LEU A 96 -0.59 17.70 7.49
N ARG A 97 -0.97 17.36 8.72
CA ARG A 97 -2.01 18.05 9.51
C ARG A 97 -1.66 19.52 9.76
N GLU A 98 -0.41 19.82 10.12
CA GLU A 98 0.08 21.19 10.29
C GLU A 98 -0.11 22.07 9.05
N ARG A 99 -0.21 21.44 7.87
CA ARG A 99 -0.41 22.11 6.58
C ARG A 99 -1.87 22.10 6.14
N GLY A 100 -2.80 21.60 6.96
CA GLY A 100 -4.21 21.46 6.62
C GLY A 100 -4.47 20.38 5.56
N ILE A 101 -3.56 19.41 5.42
CA ILE A 101 -3.72 18.27 4.51
C ILE A 101 -4.28 17.09 5.30
N GLU A 102 -5.38 16.50 4.82
CA GLU A 102 -6.00 15.31 5.40
C GLU A 102 -5.20 14.05 5.00
N PRO A 103 -4.55 13.34 5.93
CA PRO A 103 -3.89 12.07 5.65
C PRO A 103 -4.92 10.93 5.63
N VAL A 104 -4.83 10.08 4.60
CA VAL A 104 -5.60 8.83 4.49
C VAL A 104 -4.64 7.71 4.17
N PHE A 105 -4.67 6.64 4.96
CA PHE A 105 -3.82 5.48 4.72
C PHE A 105 -4.59 4.39 4.00
N ILE A 106 -4.04 3.85 2.92
CA ILE A 106 -4.62 2.73 2.19
C ILE A 106 -3.89 1.46 2.62
N ARG A 107 -4.64 0.44 3.06
CA ARG A 107 -4.08 -0.86 3.45
C ARG A 107 -3.17 -1.42 2.34
N PRO A 108 -1.99 -1.97 2.67
CA PRO A 108 -1.13 -2.63 1.68
C PRO A 108 -1.87 -3.79 0.98
N PRO A 109 -1.54 -4.13 -0.27
CA PRO A 109 -2.10 -5.31 -0.93
C PRO A 109 -1.72 -6.61 -0.23
N PRO A 110 -2.60 -7.63 -0.27
CA PRO A 110 -2.21 -8.97 0.15
C PRO A 110 -1.08 -9.45 -0.77
N VAL A 111 -0.17 -10.27 -0.22
CA VAL A 111 1.02 -10.73 -0.95
C VAL A 111 0.87 -12.20 -1.27
N ALA A 112 1.11 -12.63 -2.51
CA ALA A 112 1.11 -14.03 -2.89
C ALA A 112 2.52 -14.67 -2.77
N TYR A 113 2.57 -15.98 -2.58
CA TYR A 113 3.81 -16.77 -2.62
C TYR A 113 4.41 -16.90 -4.02
N PHE A 114 3.60 -16.68 -5.06
CA PHE A 114 3.97 -16.80 -6.46
C PHE A 114 3.51 -15.56 -7.25
N ASN A 115 3.93 -15.45 -8.51
CA ASN A 115 3.47 -14.39 -9.39
C ASN A 115 2.07 -14.77 -9.95
N THR A 116 1.03 -14.19 -9.38
CA THR A 116 -0.38 -14.44 -9.78
C THR A 116 -0.69 -13.93 -11.18
N GLY A 117 -0.11 -12.80 -11.58
CA GLY A 117 -0.23 -12.27 -12.95
C GLY A 117 0.36 -13.23 -14.00
N ALA A 118 1.52 -13.83 -13.72
CA ALA A 118 2.12 -14.84 -14.59
C ALA A 118 1.33 -16.16 -14.59
N CYS A 119 0.74 -16.54 -13.46
CA CYS A 119 -0.14 -17.70 -13.35
C CYS A 119 -1.36 -17.54 -14.28
N LEU A 120 -2.08 -16.43 -14.17
CA LEU A 120 -3.27 -16.15 -14.98
C LEU A 120 -2.93 -15.98 -16.46
N ALA A 121 -1.83 -15.27 -16.78
CA ALA A 121 -1.38 -15.12 -18.17
C ALA A 121 -1.04 -16.48 -18.82
N ARG A 122 -0.49 -17.42 -18.03
CA ARG A 122 -0.24 -18.78 -18.49
C ARG A 122 -1.54 -19.56 -18.69
N ALA A 123 -2.46 -19.51 -17.73
CA ALA A 123 -3.75 -20.18 -17.84
C ALA A 123 -4.51 -19.73 -19.11
N GLU A 124 -4.57 -18.41 -19.34
CA GLU A 124 -5.20 -17.82 -20.53
C GLU A 124 -4.49 -18.24 -21.84
N LEU A 125 -3.16 -18.22 -21.86
CA LEU A 125 -2.38 -18.57 -23.06
C LEU A 125 -2.57 -20.02 -23.49
N PHE A 126 -2.77 -20.92 -22.53
CA PHE A 126 -2.87 -22.36 -22.78
C PHE A 126 -4.30 -22.91 -22.68
N ASP A 127 -5.30 -22.05 -22.48
CA ASP A 127 -6.70 -22.45 -22.25
C ASP A 127 -6.82 -23.48 -21.08
N ASP A 128 -5.96 -23.31 -20.07
CA ASP A 128 -5.83 -24.20 -18.91
C ASP A 128 -6.30 -23.50 -17.63
N TYR A 129 -7.62 -23.32 -17.52
CA TYR A 129 -8.27 -22.76 -16.35
C TYR A 129 -8.40 -23.75 -15.17
N SER A 130 -7.77 -24.93 -15.27
CA SER A 130 -7.66 -25.84 -14.13
C SER A 130 -6.61 -25.38 -13.11
N VAL A 131 -5.73 -24.46 -13.53
CA VAL A 131 -4.72 -23.84 -12.66
C VAL A 131 -5.39 -22.87 -11.69
N ASP A 132 -5.34 -23.19 -10.41
CA ASP A 132 -5.77 -22.28 -9.35
C ASP A 132 -4.72 -21.19 -9.11
N CYS A 133 -5.05 -19.96 -9.51
CA CYS A 133 -4.22 -18.78 -9.28
C CYS A 133 -4.65 -17.97 -8.04
N HIS A 134 -5.67 -18.41 -7.30
CA HIS A 134 -6.00 -17.86 -5.99
C HIS A 134 -4.87 -18.14 -4.99
N PHE A 135 -4.78 -17.32 -3.95
CA PHE A 135 -3.65 -17.39 -3.03
C PHE A 135 -4.04 -17.05 -1.60
N SER A 136 -3.29 -17.62 -0.66
CA SER A 136 -3.24 -17.13 0.71
C SER A 136 -2.10 -16.15 0.91
N GLU A 137 -2.26 -15.27 1.90
CA GLU A 137 -1.30 -14.22 2.16
C GLU A 137 0.07 -14.78 2.58
N ARG A 138 1.11 -14.25 1.93
CA ARG A 138 2.52 -14.55 2.12
C ARG A 138 3.11 -13.71 3.24
N ALA A 139 2.75 -14.08 4.47
CA ALA A 139 3.42 -13.61 5.66
C ALA A 139 3.27 -14.66 6.76
N ASP A 140 4.27 -14.78 7.63
CA ASP A 140 4.09 -15.56 8.84
C ASP A 140 3.04 -14.88 9.76
N GLN A 141 2.44 -15.67 10.64
CA GLN A 141 1.36 -15.21 11.53
C GLN A 141 1.79 -14.06 12.45
N ALA A 142 3.06 -14.00 12.86
CA ALA A 142 3.55 -12.91 13.69
C ALA A 142 3.63 -11.60 12.88
N THR A 143 4.18 -11.67 11.66
CA THR A 143 4.24 -10.52 10.75
C THR A 143 2.85 -10.02 10.35
N LEU A 144 1.89 -10.92 10.10
CA LEU A 144 0.49 -10.54 9.88
C LEU A 144 -0.12 -9.82 11.09
N ALA A 145 0.08 -10.39 12.27
CA ALA A 145 -0.40 -9.80 13.52
C ALA A 145 0.20 -8.40 13.75
N SER A 146 1.49 -8.21 13.44
CA SER A 146 2.17 -6.92 13.50
C SER A 146 1.63 -5.90 12.50
N GLN A 147 1.42 -6.29 11.25
CA GLN A 147 0.78 -5.42 10.26
C GLN A 147 -0.61 -5.00 10.73
N GLN A 148 -1.40 -5.94 11.26
CA GLN A 148 -2.72 -5.65 11.80
C GLN A 148 -2.67 -4.71 13.02
N ARG A 149 -1.66 -4.86 13.90
CA ARG A 149 -1.45 -3.93 15.02
C ARG A 149 -1.14 -2.51 14.54
N VAL A 150 -0.23 -2.36 13.58
CA VAL A 150 0.08 -1.07 12.96
C VAL A 150 -1.18 -0.43 12.37
N LEU A 151 -1.93 -1.18 11.56
CA LEU A 151 -3.19 -0.70 10.97
C LEU A 151 -4.22 -0.28 12.04
N THR A 152 -4.33 -1.04 13.13
CA THR A 152 -5.25 -0.77 14.24
C THR A 152 -4.88 0.50 15.00
N VAL A 153 -3.58 0.78 15.16
CA VAL A 153 -3.12 2.04 15.76
C VAL A 153 -3.39 3.19 14.80
N LEU A 154 -3.02 3.06 13.51
CA LEU A 154 -3.26 4.10 12.51
C LEU A 154 -4.75 4.43 12.36
N SER A 155 -5.64 3.45 12.44
CA SER A 155 -7.08 3.68 12.30
C SER A 155 -7.71 4.49 13.44
N ARG A 156 -6.99 4.68 14.55
CA ARG A 156 -7.43 5.57 15.64
C ARG A 156 -7.12 7.03 15.36
N GLU A 157 -6.07 7.26 14.57
CA GLU A 157 -5.59 8.60 14.24
C GLU A 157 -6.16 9.11 12.93
N ILE A 158 -6.15 8.28 11.89
CA ILE A 158 -6.49 8.68 10.52
C ILE A 158 -7.42 7.66 9.88
N ARG A 159 -8.08 8.07 8.80
CA ARG A 159 -8.88 7.13 7.99
C ARG A 159 -7.95 6.07 7.38
N VAL A 160 -8.23 4.81 7.68
CA VAL A 160 -7.62 3.65 7.02
C VAL A 160 -8.63 3.06 6.04
N VAL A 161 -8.28 3.02 4.75
CA VAL A 161 -9.08 2.37 3.71
C VAL A 161 -8.66 0.91 3.65
N ASP A 162 -9.49 0.04 4.21
CA ASP A 162 -9.38 -1.41 4.04
C ASP A 162 -10.18 -1.84 2.81
N TRP A 163 -9.48 -2.43 1.84
CA TRP A 163 -10.04 -2.91 0.58
C TRP A 163 -9.85 -4.42 0.40
N TRP A 164 -9.25 -5.12 1.37
CA TRP A 164 -9.10 -6.56 1.31
C TRP A 164 -10.43 -7.31 1.17
N PRO A 165 -11.54 -6.91 1.79
CA PRO A 165 -12.82 -7.58 1.59
C PRO A 165 -13.29 -7.64 0.12
N GLU A 166 -12.79 -6.76 -0.75
CA GLU A 166 -13.09 -6.78 -2.18
C GLU A 166 -12.34 -7.88 -2.95
N VAL A 167 -11.21 -8.35 -2.41
CA VAL A 167 -10.31 -9.29 -3.08
C VAL A 167 -10.03 -10.55 -2.27
N CYS A 168 -10.41 -10.61 -1.00
CA CYS A 168 -10.14 -11.75 -0.12
C CYS A 168 -11.39 -12.12 0.67
N SER A 169 -11.63 -13.42 0.80
CA SER A 169 -12.65 -14.02 1.66
C SER A 169 -11.96 -14.96 2.65
N GLY A 170 -11.77 -14.49 3.88
CA GLY A 170 -10.90 -15.15 4.86
C GLY A 170 -9.45 -15.13 4.36
N ASP A 171 -8.79 -16.29 4.40
CA ASP A 171 -7.40 -16.43 3.96
C ASP A 171 -7.25 -16.67 2.45
N ASN A 172 -8.35 -16.67 1.70
CA ASN A 172 -8.32 -16.90 0.25
C ASN A 172 -8.50 -15.58 -0.51
N CYS A 173 -7.50 -15.19 -1.29
CA CYS A 173 -7.49 -13.99 -2.11
C CYS A 173 -7.58 -14.30 -3.61
N LEU A 174 -8.40 -13.50 -4.29
CA LEU A 174 -8.71 -13.60 -5.70
C LEU A 174 -7.62 -12.93 -6.54
N ALA A 175 -7.00 -13.69 -7.44
CA ALA A 175 -6.10 -13.13 -8.44
C ALA A 175 -6.86 -12.51 -9.63
N GLU A 176 -8.12 -12.91 -9.83
CA GLU A 176 -9.01 -12.41 -10.88
C GLU A 176 -10.41 -12.17 -10.31
N ILE A 177 -11.05 -11.09 -10.77
CA ILE A 177 -12.45 -10.77 -10.46
C ILE A 177 -13.14 -10.36 -11.75
N ASP A 178 -14.23 -11.03 -12.12
CA ASP A 178 -15.04 -10.71 -13.31
C ASP A 178 -14.22 -10.55 -14.61
N GLY A 179 -13.25 -11.44 -14.87
CA GLY A 179 -12.39 -11.33 -16.07
C GLY A 179 -11.26 -10.30 -15.94
N VAL A 180 -11.04 -9.73 -14.75
CA VAL A 180 -10.02 -8.70 -14.50
C VAL A 180 -8.92 -9.26 -13.63
N PHE A 181 -7.70 -9.35 -14.18
CA PHE A 181 -6.52 -9.74 -13.42
C PHE A 181 -6.21 -8.63 -12.41
N MET A 182 -6.26 -8.97 -11.12
CA MET A 182 -6.11 -8.01 -10.05
C MET A 182 -4.66 -7.57 -9.88
N PHE A 183 -3.70 -8.48 -10.04
CA PHE A 183 -2.29 -8.23 -9.76
C PHE A 183 -1.38 -8.54 -10.97
N SER A 184 -0.38 -7.69 -11.22
CA SER A 184 0.64 -7.88 -12.26
C SER A 184 1.78 -8.79 -11.83
N ASP A 185 2.01 -8.86 -10.52
CA ASP A 185 2.96 -9.74 -9.88
C ASP A 185 2.38 -10.25 -8.55
N ASN A 186 3.23 -10.65 -7.61
CA ASN A 186 2.77 -11.19 -6.35
C ASN A 186 2.15 -10.18 -5.38
N ARG A 187 2.06 -8.87 -5.71
CA ARG A 187 1.50 -7.85 -4.81
C ARG A 187 1.02 -6.57 -5.50
N HIS A 188 1.50 -6.24 -6.69
CA HIS A 188 1.17 -4.99 -7.36
C HIS A 188 -0.11 -5.13 -8.16
N LEU A 189 -1.06 -4.23 -7.93
CA LEU A 189 -2.28 -4.15 -8.75
C LEU A 189 -1.93 -3.95 -10.23
N THR A 190 -2.69 -4.55 -11.13
CA THR A 190 -2.72 -4.12 -12.53
C THR A 190 -3.48 -2.80 -12.66
N LYS A 191 -3.33 -2.11 -13.80
CA LYS A 191 -4.15 -0.93 -14.11
C LYS A 191 -5.65 -1.25 -14.09
N ARG A 192 -6.05 -2.38 -14.67
CA ARG A 192 -7.47 -2.80 -14.71
C ARG A 192 -7.99 -3.16 -13.31
N GLY A 193 -7.17 -3.84 -12.49
CA GLY A 193 -7.49 -4.14 -11.10
C GLY A 193 -7.64 -2.86 -10.27
N SER A 194 -6.77 -1.87 -10.49
CA SER A 194 -6.87 -0.53 -9.86
C SER A 194 -8.16 0.18 -10.24
N VAL A 195 -8.53 0.18 -11.52
CA VAL A 195 -9.80 0.73 -12.03
C VAL A 195 -10.99 0.04 -11.37
N LEU A 196 -11.01 -1.30 -11.35
CA LEU A 196 -12.09 -2.08 -10.74
C LEU A 196 -12.26 -1.73 -9.26
N LEU A 197 -11.16 -1.66 -8.51
CA LEU A 197 -11.21 -1.30 -7.08
C LEU A 197 -11.67 0.15 -6.89
N GLY A 198 -11.21 1.10 -7.70
CA GLY A 198 -11.64 2.50 -7.65
C GLY A 198 -13.16 2.68 -7.79
N GLN A 199 -13.84 1.76 -8.47
CA GLN A 199 -15.30 1.73 -8.60
C GLN A 199 -16.01 1.15 -7.38
N ARG A 200 -15.35 0.24 -6.65
CA ARG A 200 -15.95 -0.49 -5.51
C ARG A 200 -15.69 0.17 -4.16
N ILE A 201 -14.57 0.89 -4.02
CA ILE A 201 -14.17 1.49 -2.74
C ILE A 201 -14.16 3.02 -2.76
N ALA A 202 -14.39 3.62 -1.60
CA ALA A 202 -14.22 5.04 -1.39
C ALA A 202 -12.76 5.37 -1.02
N LEU A 203 -11.95 5.76 -2.00
CA LEU A 203 -10.58 6.22 -1.76
C LEU A 203 -10.53 7.65 -1.20
N LEU A 204 -11.48 8.49 -1.60
CA LEU A 204 -11.63 9.89 -1.18
C LEU A 204 -13.05 10.09 -0.63
N GLN A 205 -13.21 11.09 0.25
CA GLN A 205 -14.51 11.56 0.74
C GLN A 205 -15.14 12.54 -0.24
#